data_AF-A0A1H0LZN6-F1
#
_entry.id   AF-A0A1H0LZN6-F1
#
_cell.length_a   1.000
_cell.length_b   1.000
_cell.length_c   1.000
_cell.angle_alpha   90.00
_cell.angle_beta   90.00
_cell.angle_gamma   90.00
#
_symmetry.space_group_name_H-M   'P 1'
#
loop_
_entity.id
_entity.type
_entity.pdbx_description
1 polymer ?
#
loop_
_entity_poly.entity_id
_entity_poly.type
_entity_poly.pdbx_seq_one_letter_code
_entity_poly.pdbx_strand_id
1 'polypeptide(L)'
;MRLHALLLAAVAIVGLAPAASAETGELAPAAPAIGDTWQEPGSPSARKLVKSALAQVGRSYCWGGGDADGPTLGLKSSNCDLNTGPGFDCSGLVHYSLNQAGFPADDLEASRYAELGTEVSTPLPGDLLFYDRQNNDHIEHVAIFLGTRDTSGRRWVVEAYGDEGWTAPKYRVRVREYFKGEEVLIKRVFTLQPKPSMSAVTVADGSVKLQWDDYADETGYHLTYGQSQVILDADTTTRTVTGLPPDSQVCFRLQGFADYEASDWSTPACAWTRLRPPAPTDVRAAPAGTNSIKVTWQDNATTETGYSVITESDHESLPPDTTSHVWTGLEPGTTACFTIAVFNSAGSTTSAEPVCATTLSNGPAAPTNLTAEVLDGNVVHLMWTDNASDETGLLVRRRVGDYIDYVSQFTYPNATEEWVFDEPVGVDICYSVAATRGGSRSTWSNEACVRLI
;
A
#
# COMPACT_ATOMS: atom_id res chain seq x y z
N MET A 1 -96.91 4.03 -10.49
CA MET A 1 -96.40 2.66 -10.73
C MET A 1 -95.50 2.69 -11.95
N ARG A 2 -94.18 2.71 -11.78
CA ARG A 2 -93.23 2.62 -12.90
C ARG A 2 -92.39 1.34 -12.71
N LEU A 3 -92.54 0.41 -13.64
CA LEU A 3 -91.72 -0.80 -13.77
C LEU A 3 -90.26 -0.41 -14.06
N HIS A 4 -89.31 -1.14 -13.49
CA HIS A 4 -87.93 -1.21 -13.96
C HIS A 4 -87.54 -2.68 -14.14
N ALA A 5 -86.81 -2.93 -15.23
CA ALA A 5 -86.51 -4.22 -15.81
C ALA A 5 -85.47 -5.03 -15.02
N LEU A 6 -85.64 -6.36 -15.06
CA LEU A 6 -84.70 -7.37 -14.58
C LEU A 6 -83.57 -7.62 -15.60
N LEU A 7 -82.35 -7.83 -15.11
CA LEU A 7 -81.34 -8.62 -15.80
C LEU A 7 -80.69 -9.62 -14.82
N LEU A 8 -80.53 -10.85 -15.30
CA LEU A 8 -80.08 -12.06 -14.60
C LEU A 8 -78.62 -12.00 -14.11
N ALA A 9 -78.35 -12.68 -12.98
CA ALA A 9 -77.04 -13.20 -12.60
C ALA A 9 -77.13 -14.72 -12.36
N ALA A 10 -76.24 -15.50 -12.97
CA ALA A 10 -76.19 -16.95 -12.89
C ALA A 10 -75.39 -17.44 -11.68
N VAL A 11 -75.90 -18.49 -11.03
CA VAL A 11 -75.34 -19.17 -9.85
C VAL A 11 -74.59 -20.43 -10.30
N ALA A 12 -73.42 -20.70 -9.74
CA ALA A 12 -72.74 -21.99 -9.82
C ALA A 12 -72.47 -22.56 -8.42
N ILE A 13 -72.73 -23.86 -8.29
CA ILE A 13 -72.92 -24.66 -7.09
C ILE A 13 -71.57 -25.17 -6.54
N VAL A 14 -71.39 -25.11 -5.21
CA VAL A 14 -70.29 -25.76 -4.48
C VAL A 14 -70.75 -27.13 -4.00
N GLY A 15 -70.03 -28.19 -4.39
CA GLY A 15 -70.19 -29.54 -3.86
C GLY A 15 -69.23 -29.80 -2.69
N LEU A 16 -69.76 -30.38 -1.61
CA LEU A 16 -69.04 -30.83 -0.42
C LEU A 16 -68.27 -32.14 -0.69
N ALA A 17 -67.01 -32.20 -0.25
CA ALA A 17 -66.23 -33.43 -0.11
C ALA A 17 -66.03 -33.78 1.38
N PRO A 18 -65.92 -35.07 1.76
CA PRO A 18 -65.97 -35.49 3.15
C PRO A 18 -64.60 -35.36 3.84
N ALA A 19 -64.64 -35.07 5.14
CA ALA A 19 -63.49 -34.87 6.01
C ALA A 19 -62.64 -36.15 6.16
N ALA A 20 -61.36 -36.06 5.81
CA ALA A 20 -60.34 -37.03 6.22
C ALA A 20 -59.77 -36.63 7.58
N SER A 21 -59.62 -37.65 8.44
CA SER A 21 -59.16 -37.56 9.83
C SER A 21 -57.78 -36.91 9.94
N ALA A 22 -57.67 -35.85 10.74
CA ALA A 22 -56.40 -35.22 11.09
C ALA A 22 -55.67 -36.11 12.11
N GLU A 23 -54.54 -36.70 11.71
CA GLU A 23 -53.54 -37.14 12.66
C GLU A 23 -52.88 -35.91 13.27
N THR A 24 -52.85 -35.83 14.59
CA THR A 24 -52.20 -34.79 15.37
C THR A 24 -50.68 -34.91 15.21
N GLY A 25 -50.14 -34.26 14.19
CA GLY A 25 -48.71 -33.97 14.10
C GLY A 25 -48.34 -32.93 15.14
N GLU A 26 -47.72 -33.37 16.23
CA GLU A 26 -47.08 -32.47 17.19
C GLU A 26 -45.99 -31.68 16.46
N LEU A 27 -46.20 -30.37 16.32
CA LEU A 27 -45.21 -29.45 15.75
C LEU A 27 -43.88 -29.67 16.49
N ALA A 28 -42.80 -29.88 15.73
CA ALA A 28 -41.45 -29.93 16.28
C ALA A 28 -41.24 -28.72 17.21
N PRO A 29 -40.66 -28.89 18.42
CA PRO A 29 -40.46 -27.77 19.33
C PRO A 29 -39.63 -26.70 18.64
N ALA A 30 -40.08 -25.44 18.76
CA ALA A 30 -39.39 -24.30 18.18
C ALA A 30 -37.90 -24.29 18.59
N ALA A 31 -37.02 -24.08 17.62
CA ALA A 31 -35.58 -23.98 17.87
C ALA A 31 -35.33 -22.91 18.95
N PRO A 32 -34.47 -23.16 19.95
CA PRO A 32 -34.16 -22.17 20.97
C PRO A 32 -33.51 -20.94 20.31
N ALA A 33 -34.11 -19.76 20.52
CA ALA A 33 -33.64 -18.51 19.94
C ALA A 33 -32.32 -18.04 20.60
N ILE A 34 -31.42 -17.51 19.78
CA ILE A 34 -30.23 -16.77 20.24
C ILE A 34 -30.67 -15.38 20.72
N GLY A 35 -30.24 -15.00 21.93
CA GLY A 35 -30.57 -13.72 22.58
C GLY A 35 -31.28 -13.83 23.93
N ASP A 36 -32.03 -14.92 24.19
CA ASP A 36 -32.79 -15.10 25.45
C ASP A 36 -32.17 -16.12 26.40
N THR A 37 -31.25 -16.97 25.92
CA THR A 37 -30.74 -18.10 26.71
C THR A 37 -29.23 -18.34 26.64
N TRP A 38 -28.42 -17.76 25.76
CA TRP A 38 -27.00 -18.14 25.63
C TRP A 38 -26.08 -16.92 25.69
N GLN A 39 -24.87 -17.09 26.23
CA GLN A 39 -23.82 -16.08 26.09
C GLN A 39 -23.50 -15.89 24.60
N GLU A 40 -23.78 -14.69 24.07
CA GLU A 40 -23.49 -14.36 22.67
C GLU A 40 -22.00 -14.53 22.38
N PRO A 41 -21.62 -15.23 21.30
CA PRO A 41 -20.26 -15.13 20.78
C PRO A 41 -19.96 -13.67 20.45
N GLY A 42 -18.83 -13.17 20.92
CA GLY A 42 -18.39 -11.82 20.56
C GLY A 42 -17.94 -11.75 19.10
N SER A 43 -17.44 -12.85 18.53
CA SER A 43 -16.83 -12.84 17.20
C SER A 43 -17.97 -12.83 16.20
N PRO A 44 -17.98 -11.89 15.23
CA PRO A 44 -19.02 -11.84 14.21
C PRO A 44 -19.20 -13.18 13.49
N SER A 45 -18.10 -13.85 13.12
CA SER A 45 -18.16 -15.17 12.49
C SER A 45 -18.56 -16.30 13.45
N ALA A 46 -18.05 -16.30 14.69
CA ALA A 46 -18.50 -17.27 15.69
C ALA A 46 -20.02 -17.15 15.96
N ARG A 47 -20.55 -15.91 15.96
CA ARG A 47 -21.98 -15.65 16.12
C ARG A 47 -22.80 -16.19 14.95
N LYS A 48 -22.32 -16.01 13.72
CA LYS A 48 -22.96 -16.61 12.52
C LYS A 48 -22.95 -18.13 12.60
N LEU A 49 -21.82 -18.74 12.96
CA LEU A 49 -21.67 -20.19 13.11
C LEU A 49 -22.64 -20.76 14.15
N VAL A 50 -22.72 -20.16 15.34
CA VAL A 50 -23.64 -20.62 16.39
C VAL A 50 -25.09 -20.42 15.97
N LYS A 51 -25.41 -19.32 15.30
CA LYS A 51 -26.75 -19.02 14.77
C LYS A 51 -27.21 -19.99 13.71
N SER A 52 -26.34 -20.32 12.75
CA SER A 52 -26.67 -21.30 11.71
C SER A 52 -26.89 -22.69 12.30
N ALA A 53 -26.05 -23.11 13.26
CA ALA A 53 -26.19 -24.42 13.90
C ALA A 53 -27.46 -24.54 14.74
N LEU A 54 -27.78 -23.53 15.56
CA LEU A 54 -28.99 -23.53 16.39
C LEU A 54 -30.27 -23.49 15.56
N ALA A 55 -30.26 -22.86 14.38
CA ALA A 55 -31.38 -22.88 13.45
C ALA A 55 -31.71 -24.29 12.90
N GLN A 56 -30.78 -25.25 13.02
CA GLN A 56 -30.98 -26.63 12.58
C GLN A 56 -31.47 -27.55 13.70
N VAL A 57 -31.63 -27.09 14.94
CA VAL A 57 -32.11 -27.93 16.05
C VAL A 57 -33.44 -28.59 15.69
N GLY A 58 -33.52 -29.91 15.85
CA GLY A 58 -34.67 -30.73 15.47
C GLY A 58 -34.56 -31.40 14.10
N ARG A 59 -33.64 -30.97 13.24
CA ARG A 59 -33.34 -31.66 11.96
C ARG A 59 -32.83 -33.07 12.21
N SER A 60 -33.20 -34.01 11.36
CA SER A 60 -32.74 -35.41 11.42
C SER A 60 -31.22 -35.51 11.42
N TYR A 61 -30.69 -36.47 12.16
CA TYR A 61 -29.30 -36.90 11.96
C TYR A 61 -29.25 -37.80 10.73
N CYS A 62 -28.35 -37.51 9.79
CA CYS A 62 -28.17 -38.25 8.56
C CYS A 62 -26.70 -38.56 8.35
N TRP A 63 -26.31 -39.83 8.35
CA TRP A 63 -24.92 -40.22 8.13
C TRP A 63 -24.39 -39.70 6.77
N GLY A 64 -23.26 -38.98 6.79
CA GLY A 64 -22.68 -38.29 5.63
C GLY A 64 -23.53 -37.14 5.10
N GLY A 65 -24.46 -36.63 5.91
CA GLY A 65 -25.43 -35.60 5.53
C GLY A 65 -24.98 -34.19 5.88
N GLY A 66 -25.30 -33.24 5.00
CA GLY A 66 -24.96 -31.83 5.14
C GLY A 66 -23.90 -31.36 4.14
N ASP A 67 -24.09 -30.19 3.55
CA ASP A 67 -23.13 -29.49 2.71
C ASP A 67 -23.11 -27.99 3.06
N ALA A 68 -22.35 -27.18 2.30
CA ALA A 68 -22.22 -25.74 2.52
C ALA A 68 -23.56 -24.98 2.46
N ASP A 69 -24.55 -25.52 1.72
CA ASP A 69 -25.84 -24.92 1.47
C ASP A 69 -26.92 -25.39 2.45
N GLY A 70 -26.78 -26.59 3.04
CA GLY A 70 -27.70 -27.06 4.07
C GLY A 70 -27.77 -28.58 4.26
N PRO A 71 -28.89 -29.10 4.80
CA PRO A 71 -29.04 -30.53 5.05
C PRO A 71 -29.17 -31.33 3.74
N THR A 72 -28.59 -32.53 3.70
CA THR A 72 -28.65 -33.42 2.52
C THR A 72 -29.18 -34.82 2.91
N LEU A 73 -29.45 -35.67 1.91
CA LEU A 73 -29.86 -37.07 2.15
C LEU A 73 -28.70 -37.96 2.64
N GLY A 74 -27.48 -37.44 2.67
CA GLY A 74 -26.28 -38.15 3.04
C GLY A 74 -25.87 -39.25 2.05
N LEU A 75 -25.02 -40.16 2.51
CA LEU A 75 -24.49 -41.26 1.69
C LEU A 75 -25.56 -42.33 1.42
N LYS A 76 -25.31 -43.25 0.49
CA LYS A 76 -26.23 -44.37 0.19
C LYS A 76 -26.52 -45.28 1.41
N SER A 77 -25.62 -45.30 2.38
CA SER A 77 -25.78 -46.03 3.66
C SER A 77 -26.42 -45.17 4.76
N SER A 78 -26.89 -43.97 4.43
CA SER A 78 -27.50 -43.05 5.39
C SER A 78 -28.84 -43.58 5.89
N ASN A 79 -29.17 -43.18 7.12
CA ASN A 79 -30.48 -43.39 7.71
C ASN A 79 -31.52 -42.36 7.21
N CYS A 80 -31.16 -41.53 6.23
CA CYS A 80 -32.03 -40.53 5.62
C CYS A 80 -32.41 -40.88 4.18
N ASP A 81 -33.68 -40.67 3.85
CA ASP A 81 -34.29 -40.96 2.56
C ASP A 81 -35.39 -39.93 2.24
N LEU A 82 -36.12 -40.14 1.14
CA LEU A 82 -37.20 -39.24 0.73
C LEU A 82 -38.37 -39.15 1.74
N ASN A 83 -38.49 -40.10 2.67
CA ASN A 83 -39.55 -40.13 3.67
C ASN A 83 -39.12 -39.49 5.00
N THR A 84 -37.86 -39.68 5.42
CA THR A 84 -37.29 -39.06 6.63
C THR A 84 -36.78 -37.64 6.38
N GLY A 85 -36.51 -37.29 5.12
CA GLY A 85 -36.05 -35.98 4.69
C GLY A 85 -34.55 -35.76 4.94
N PRO A 86 -33.99 -34.67 4.39
CA PRO A 86 -32.57 -34.36 4.52
C PRO A 86 -32.22 -33.91 5.95
N GLY A 87 -30.96 -34.09 6.33
CA GLY A 87 -30.43 -33.72 7.64
C GLY A 87 -28.91 -33.66 7.66
N PHE A 88 -28.34 -33.78 8.86
CA PHE A 88 -26.92 -33.54 9.11
C PHE A 88 -26.26 -34.69 9.86
N ASP A 89 -24.99 -35.01 9.57
CA ASP A 89 -24.11 -35.62 10.57
C ASP A 89 -23.31 -34.55 11.33
N CYS A 90 -22.46 -35.00 12.26
CA CYS A 90 -21.70 -34.09 13.12
C CYS A 90 -20.76 -33.17 12.33
N SER A 91 -20.03 -33.72 11.36
CA SER A 91 -19.14 -33.00 10.44
C SER A 91 -19.90 -32.09 9.50
N GLY A 92 -21.01 -32.54 8.92
CA GLY A 92 -21.83 -31.79 7.98
C GLY A 92 -22.53 -30.60 8.62
N LEU A 93 -22.94 -30.70 9.90
CA LEU A 93 -23.44 -29.54 10.65
C LEU A 93 -22.36 -28.47 10.86
N VAL A 94 -21.13 -28.89 11.16
CA VAL A 94 -19.97 -28.00 11.32
C VAL A 94 -19.58 -27.38 9.98
N HIS A 95 -19.50 -28.19 8.92
CA HIS A 95 -19.22 -27.77 7.55
C HIS A 95 -20.17 -26.67 7.08
N TYR A 96 -21.48 -26.93 7.19
CA TYR A 96 -22.53 -25.96 6.91
C TYR A 96 -22.31 -24.68 7.72
N SER A 97 -22.13 -24.81 9.04
CA SER A 97 -22.06 -23.65 9.93
C SER A 97 -20.81 -22.79 9.74
N LEU A 98 -19.68 -23.39 9.38
CA LEU A 98 -18.46 -22.67 9.00
C LEU A 98 -18.67 -21.89 7.69
N ASN A 99 -19.29 -22.51 6.69
CA ASN A 99 -19.60 -21.83 5.43
C ASN A 99 -20.59 -20.67 5.62
N GLN A 100 -21.61 -20.82 6.47
CA GLN A 100 -22.52 -19.72 6.83
C GLN A 100 -21.81 -18.59 7.60
N ALA A 101 -20.72 -18.89 8.30
CA ALA A 101 -19.88 -17.90 8.96
C ALA A 101 -18.88 -17.21 8.03
N GLY A 102 -18.77 -17.63 6.77
CA GLY A 102 -17.81 -17.08 5.81
C GLY A 102 -16.43 -17.75 5.85
N PHE A 103 -16.31 -18.91 6.52
CA PHE A 103 -15.13 -19.75 6.51
C PHE A 103 -15.35 -20.89 5.51
N PRO A 104 -14.78 -20.82 4.28
CA PRO A 104 -14.93 -21.87 3.29
C PRO A 104 -14.12 -23.10 3.74
N ALA A 105 -14.79 -24.01 4.44
CA ALA A 105 -14.24 -25.31 4.78
C ALA A 105 -14.60 -26.31 3.68
N ASP A 106 -13.69 -27.22 3.36
CA ASP A 106 -14.00 -28.41 2.56
C ASP A 106 -14.98 -29.32 3.33
N ASP A 107 -15.72 -30.17 2.61
CA ASP A 107 -16.53 -31.22 3.26
C ASP A 107 -15.57 -32.30 3.78
N LEU A 108 -15.49 -32.39 5.11
CA LEU A 108 -14.44 -33.07 5.83
C LEU A 108 -15.03 -33.93 6.94
N GLU A 109 -14.38 -35.06 7.22
CA GLU A 109 -14.69 -35.85 8.42
C GLU A 109 -14.34 -35.07 9.69
N ALA A 110 -14.97 -35.41 10.81
CA ALA A 110 -14.77 -34.73 12.10
C ALA A 110 -13.29 -34.63 12.52
N SER A 111 -12.48 -35.65 12.23
CA SER A 111 -11.05 -35.67 12.54
C SER A 111 -10.23 -34.63 11.76
N ARG A 112 -10.65 -34.27 10.54
CA ARG A 112 -9.94 -33.26 9.74
C ARG A 112 -10.27 -31.84 10.19
N TYR A 113 -11.47 -31.61 10.73
CA TYR A 113 -11.78 -30.35 11.41
C TYR A 113 -10.90 -30.08 12.63
N ALA A 114 -10.38 -31.13 13.28
CA ALA A 114 -9.44 -30.99 14.38
C ALA A 114 -8.05 -30.51 13.94
N GLU A 115 -7.75 -30.47 12.65
CA GLU A 115 -6.53 -29.83 12.10
C GLU A 115 -6.72 -28.32 11.91
N LEU A 116 -7.96 -27.82 11.99
CA LEU A 116 -8.26 -26.40 11.86
C LEU A 116 -8.09 -25.66 13.20
N GLY A 117 -7.79 -24.37 13.08
CA GLY A 117 -7.79 -23.45 14.22
C GLY A 117 -6.67 -23.67 15.23
N THR A 118 -6.81 -22.99 16.37
CA THR A 118 -5.83 -23.04 17.48
C THR A 118 -6.36 -23.90 18.62
N GLU A 119 -5.50 -24.73 19.21
CA GLU A 119 -5.87 -25.52 20.39
C GLU A 119 -6.00 -24.65 21.64
N VAL A 120 -7.10 -24.82 22.37
CA VAL A 120 -7.40 -24.03 23.57
C VAL A 120 -7.85 -24.92 24.72
N SER A 121 -7.64 -24.47 25.96
CA SER A 121 -8.05 -25.20 27.17
C SER A 121 -9.31 -24.65 27.82
N THR A 122 -9.75 -23.47 27.39
CA THR A 122 -10.95 -22.78 27.88
C THR A 122 -11.83 -22.43 26.68
N PRO A 123 -12.95 -23.15 26.48
CA PRO A 123 -13.81 -22.93 25.32
C PRO A 123 -14.59 -21.61 25.43
N LEU A 124 -14.69 -20.91 24.32
CA LEU A 124 -15.56 -19.75 24.08
C LEU A 124 -16.67 -20.13 23.10
N PRO A 125 -17.86 -19.48 23.17
CA PRO A 125 -18.95 -19.76 22.24
C PRO A 125 -18.48 -19.72 20.78
N GLY A 126 -18.76 -20.79 20.03
CA GLY A 126 -18.27 -20.98 18.65
C GLY A 126 -17.05 -21.89 18.50
N ASP A 127 -16.36 -22.24 19.60
CA ASP A 127 -15.28 -23.23 19.56
C ASP A 127 -15.81 -24.64 19.21
N LEU A 128 -14.99 -25.42 18.52
CA LEU A 128 -15.29 -26.81 18.17
C LEU A 128 -14.74 -27.76 19.24
N LEU A 129 -15.60 -28.64 19.75
CA LEU A 129 -15.25 -29.67 20.72
C LEU A 129 -15.24 -31.02 20.02
N PHE A 130 -14.14 -31.75 20.15
CA PHE A 130 -13.93 -33.04 19.52
C PHE A 130 -13.93 -34.16 20.55
N TYR A 131 -14.50 -35.30 20.19
CA TYR A 131 -14.72 -36.43 21.07
C TYR A 131 -14.17 -37.72 20.45
N ASP A 132 -13.48 -38.51 21.28
CA ASP A 132 -13.20 -39.94 21.05
C ASP A 132 -14.27 -40.73 21.82
N ARG A 133 -15.27 -41.25 21.09
CA ARG A 133 -16.40 -41.94 21.71
C ARG A 133 -16.15 -43.42 21.89
N GLN A 134 -15.25 -43.99 21.10
CA GLN A 134 -14.91 -45.41 21.14
C GLN A 134 -13.69 -45.71 22.02
N ASN A 135 -13.05 -44.68 22.60
CA ASN A 135 -11.79 -44.76 23.35
C ASN A 135 -10.70 -45.49 22.55
N ASN A 136 -10.60 -45.17 21.27
CA ASN A 136 -9.69 -45.81 20.31
C ASN A 136 -8.60 -44.84 19.79
N ASP A 137 -8.44 -43.69 20.43
CA ASP A 137 -7.51 -42.62 20.06
C ASP A 137 -7.84 -41.97 18.70
N HIS A 138 -9.12 -41.98 18.31
CA HIS A 138 -9.63 -41.39 17.07
C HIS A 138 -10.77 -40.40 17.35
N ILE A 139 -10.74 -39.24 16.69
CA ILE A 139 -11.81 -38.24 16.74
C ILE A 139 -12.96 -38.66 15.82
N GLU A 140 -14.14 -38.90 16.41
CA GLU A 140 -15.28 -39.48 15.69
C GLU A 140 -16.50 -38.56 15.68
N HIS A 141 -16.49 -37.57 16.57
CA HIS A 141 -17.61 -36.66 16.76
C HIS A 141 -17.12 -35.25 17.04
N VAL A 142 -17.86 -34.27 16.52
CA VAL A 142 -17.60 -32.85 16.71
C VAL A 142 -18.88 -32.13 17.11
N ALA A 143 -18.76 -31.19 18.04
CA ALA A 143 -19.85 -30.32 18.49
C ALA A 143 -19.40 -28.85 18.53
N ILE A 144 -20.36 -27.93 18.49
CA ILE A 144 -20.11 -26.49 18.58
C ILE A 144 -20.46 -26.03 20.00
N PHE A 145 -19.53 -25.36 20.66
CA PHE A 145 -19.74 -24.81 22.00
C PHE A 145 -20.70 -23.60 21.97
N LEU A 146 -21.69 -23.60 22.86
CA LEU A 146 -22.68 -22.53 22.98
C LEU A 146 -22.41 -21.59 24.16
N GLY A 147 -21.48 -21.95 25.05
CA GLY A 147 -21.27 -21.22 26.30
C GLY A 147 -22.23 -21.63 27.42
N THR A 148 -22.49 -20.67 28.30
CA THR A 148 -23.37 -20.84 29.45
C THR A 148 -24.76 -20.28 29.17
N ARG A 149 -25.78 -20.87 29.79
CA ARG A 149 -27.18 -20.46 29.60
C ARG A 149 -27.65 -19.41 30.61
N ASP A 150 -26.96 -19.35 31.74
CA ASP A 150 -27.33 -18.64 32.96
C ASP A 150 -26.10 -18.61 33.91
N THR A 151 -26.25 -18.02 35.10
CA THR A 151 -25.21 -18.00 36.12
C THR A 151 -24.97 -19.35 36.81
N SER A 152 -25.64 -20.43 36.40
CA SER A 152 -25.44 -21.77 37.01
C SER A 152 -24.08 -22.38 36.66
N GLY A 153 -23.37 -21.82 35.67
CA GLY A 153 -22.10 -22.33 35.19
C GLY A 153 -22.22 -23.60 34.35
N ARG A 154 -23.45 -24.08 34.09
CA ARG A 154 -23.71 -25.18 33.16
C ARG A 154 -23.37 -24.74 31.74
N ARG A 155 -22.61 -25.58 31.05
CA ARG A 155 -22.11 -25.33 29.70
C ARG A 155 -22.80 -26.27 28.72
N TRP A 156 -22.90 -25.84 27.47
CA TRP A 156 -23.74 -26.52 26.51
C TRP A 156 -23.11 -26.52 25.11
N VAL A 157 -23.51 -27.51 24.32
CA VAL A 157 -23.09 -27.67 22.93
C VAL A 157 -24.30 -27.90 22.04
N VAL A 158 -24.18 -27.52 20.77
CA VAL A 158 -25.06 -27.99 19.69
C VAL A 158 -24.31 -29.02 18.85
N GLU A 159 -24.97 -30.14 18.58
CA GLU A 159 -24.41 -31.26 17.83
C GLU A 159 -25.47 -31.95 16.99
N ALA A 160 -25.08 -32.50 15.85
CA ALA A 160 -25.87 -33.50 15.13
C ALA A 160 -25.45 -34.89 15.64
N TYR A 161 -26.38 -35.63 16.22
CA TYR A 161 -26.04 -36.86 16.92
C TYR A 161 -27.04 -38.00 16.66
N GLY A 162 -26.52 -39.22 16.56
CA GLY A 162 -27.27 -40.47 16.48
C GLY A 162 -26.73 -41.54 17.43
N ASP A 163 -27.61 -42.26 18.12
CA ASP A 163 -27.29 -43.47 18.93
C ASP A 163 -27.94 -44.70 18.32
N GLU A 164 -27.25 -45.84 18.28
CA GLU A 164 -27.71 -47.16 17.79
C GLU A 164 -28.81 -47.85 18.66
N GLY A 165 -29.70 -47.09 19.30
CA GLY A 165 -30.69 -47.63 20.25
C GLY A 165 -32.14 -47.30 19.90
N TRP A 166 -32.85 -48.24 19.26
CA TRP A 166 -34.24 -48.20 18.80
C TRP A 166 -35.26 -47.85 19.92
N THR A 167 -35.74 -46.60 20.00
CA THR A 167 -37.11 -46.16 20.37
C THR A 167 -37.18 -44.61 20.58
N ALA A 168 -37.93 -43.91 19.71
CA ALA A 168 -38.21 -42.44 19.63
C ALA A 168 -36.99 -41.51 19.30
N PRO A 169 -37.16 -40.24 18.83
CA PRO A 169 -36.32 -39.62 17.79
C PRO A 169 -34.95 -39.17 18.33
N LYS A 170 -34.03 -40.13 18.48
CA LYS A 170 -32.66 -39.92 19.00
C LYS A 170 -31.70 -39.32 17.96
N TYR A 171 -32.08 -39.35 16.69
CA TYR A 171 -31.28 -38.92 15.54
C TYR A 171 -31.66 -37.50 15.14
N ARG A 172 -31.04 -36.50 15.78
CA ARG A 172 -31.27 -35.10 15.40
C ARG A 172 -30.15 -34.17 15.80
N VAL A 173 -30.14 -32.99 15.18
CA VAL A 173 -29.46 -31.82 15.72
C VAL A 173 -30.11 -31.46 17.05
N ARG A 174 -29.32 -31.42 18.12
CA ARG A 174 -29.79 -31.18 19.48
C ARG A 174 -28.84 -30.26 20.23
N VAL A 175 -29.37 -29.65 21.28
CA VAL A 175 -28.58 -28.97 22.31
C VAL A 175 -28.47 -29.92 23.51
N ARG A 176 -27.26 -30.12 24.03
CA ARG A 176 -27.03 -30.93 25.23
C ARG A 176 -26.10 -30.23 26.20
N GLU A 177 -26.22 -30.61 27.48
CA GLU A 177 -25.26 -30.19 28.49
C GLU A 177 -23.89 -30.81 28.20
N TYR A 178 -22.85 -30.03 28.47
CA TYR A 178 -21.46 -30.38 28.24
C TYR A 178 -20.68 -30.41 29.56
N PHE A 179 -20.09 -31.57 29.84
CA PHE A 179 -19.27 -31.81 31.02
C PHE A 179 -17.79 -31.78 30.64
N LYS A 180 -16.96 -31.11 31.45
CA LYS A 180 -15.52 -30.93 31.16
C LYS A 180 -14.83 -32.29 31.18
N GLY A 181 -13.98 -32.56 30.20
CA GLY A 181 -13.24 -33.81 30.08
C GLY A 181 -13.98 -34.90 29.33
N GLU A 182 -15.16 -34.60 28.77
CA GLU A 182 -15.78 -35.46 27.74
C GLU A 182 -15.06 -35.30 26.39
N GLU A 183 -14.56 -34.10 26.13
CA GLU A 183 -13.79 -33.76 24.93
C GLU A 183 -12.35 -34.26 25.04
N VAL A 184 -11.78 -34.66 23.90
CA VAL A 184 -10.34 -34.93 23.77
C VAL A 184 -9.57 -33.70 23.29
N LEU A 185 -10.25 -32.77 22.61
CA LEU A 185 -9.64 -31.60 22.00
C LEU A 185 -10.65 -30.47 21.83
N ILE A 186 -10.19 -29.23 21.98
CA ILE A 186 -10.96 -28.01 21.69
C ILE A 186 -10.16 -27.17 20.68
N LYS A 187 -10.79 -26.79 19.56
CA LYS A 187 -10.20 -25.88 18.57
C LYS A 187 -11.01 -24.60 18.45
N ARG A 188 -10.31 -23.47 18.47
CA ARG A 188 -10.84 -22.16 18.11
C ARG A 188 -10.53 -21.86 16.65
N VAL A 189 -11.58 -21.79 15.83
CA VAL A 189 -11.47 -21.57 14.39
C VAL A 189 -11.40 -20.09 14.05
N PHE A 190 -12.21 -19.27 14.71
CA PHE A 190 -12.20 -17.81 14.56
C PHE A 190 -11.26 -17.21 15.60
N THR A 191 -10.01 -17.02 15.23
CA THR A 191 -9.03 -16.28 16.02
C THR A 191 -8.80 -14.92 15.38
N LEU A 192 -8.61 -13.90 16.21
CA LEU A 192 -8.03 -12.66 15.72
C LEU A 192 -6.68 -12.98 15.07
N GLN A 193 -6.46 -12.39 13.89
CA GLN A 193 -5.19 -12.42 13.18
C GLN A 193 -4.04 -11.97 14.12
N PRO A 194 -2.75 -12.30 13.83
CA PRO A 194 -1.62 -11.93 14.68
C PRO A 194 -1.57 -10.42 14.97
N LYS A 195 -0.67 -9.91 15.83
CA LYS A 195 -0.64 -8.47 16.17
C LYS A 195 -0.81 -7.51 14.96
N PRO A 196 -1.61 -6.43 15.07
CA PRO A 196 -1.76 -5.41 14.04
C PRO A 196 -0.44 -4.85 13.54
N SER A 197 -0.37 -4.63 12.22
CA SER A 197 0.68 -3.80 11.61
C SER A 197 0.14 -2.38 11.49
N MET A 198 0.81 -1.41 12.12
CA MET A 198 0.38 -0.01 12.14
C MET A 198 1.52 0.90 11.68
N SER A 199 1.15 1.92 10.89
CA SER A 199 2.02 3.02 10.51
C SER A 199 1.55 4.33 11.14
N ALA A 200 2.49 5.23 11.39
CA ALA A 200 2.23 6.56 11.94
C ALA A 200 2.94 7.61 11.09
N VAL A 201 2.18 8.58 10.57
CA VAL A 201 2.69 9.65 9.70
C VAL A 201 2.17 10.99 10.18
N THR A 202 3.07 11.95 10.37
CA THR A 202 2.73 13.32 10.72
C THR A 202 2.06 14.01 9.54
N VAL A 203 0.88 14.59 9.77
CA VAL A 203 0.08 15.26 8.73
C VAL A 203 -0.04 16.77 8.94
N ALA A 204 0.18 17.22 10.17
CA ALA A 204 0.33 18.63 10.53
C ALA A 204 1.07 18.69 11.89
N ASP A 205 1.54 19.87 12.29
CA ASP A 205 2.12 20.04 13.61
C ASP A 205 1.13 19.62 14.70
N GLY A 206 1.60 18.79 15.64
CA GLY A 206 0.80 18.20 16.70
C GLY A 206 -0.25 17.18 16.22
N SER A 207 -0.18 16.73 14.95
CA SER A 207 -1.19 15.83 14.36
C SER A 207 -0.56 14.67 13.60
N VAL A 208 -0.88 13.44 14.03
CA VAL A 208 -0.38 12.19 13.44
C VAL A 208 -1.55 11.36 12.93
N LYS A 209 -1.49 10.95 11.66
CA LYS A 209 -2.39 9.98 11.05
C LYS A 209 -1.82 8.58 11.22
N LEU A 210 -2.63 7.70 11.75
CA LEU A 210 -2.39 6.27 11.93
C LEU A 210 -3.16 5.51 10.85
N GLN A 211 -2.54 4.44 10.35
CA GLN A 211 -3.16 3.52 9.39
C GLN A 211 -2.68 2.10 9.64
N TRP A 212 -3.62 1.15 9.58
CA TRP A 212 -3.39 -0.28 9.76
C TRP A 212 -4.30 -1.08 8.82
N ASP A 213 -3.95 -2.35 8.63
CA ASP A 213 -4.79 -3.30 7.90
C ASP A 213 -5.96 -3.73 8.79
N ASP A 214 -7.14 -3.84 8.18
CA ASP A 214 -8.32 -4.31 8.89
C ASP A 214 -8.24 -5.81 9.15
N TYR A 215 -8.75 -6.24 10.30
CA TYR A 215 -8.83 -7.64 10.65
C TYR A 215 -10.17 -8.22 10.23
N ALA A 216 -10.19 -9.55 10.14
CA ALA A 216 -11.46 -10.25 10.09
C ALA A 216 -11.85 -10.53 11.54
N ASP A 217 -13.14 -10.41 11.83
CA ASP A 217 -13.76 -10.81 13.08
C ASP A 217 -13.45 -9.96 14.33
N GLU A 218 -12.80 -8.81 14.20
CA GLU A 218 -12.73 -7.87 15.31
C GLU A 218 -14.08 -7.19 15.56
N THR A 219 -14.25 -6.77 16.81
CA THR A 219 -15.36 -5.92 17.24
C THR A 219 -14.91 -4.48 17.50
N GLY A 220 -13.61 -4.25 17.40
CA GLY A 220 -12.99 -2.95 17.53
C GLY A 220 -11.49 -3.05 17.78
N TYR A 221 -10.89 -1.89 18.02
CA TYR A 221 -9.47 -1.77 18.33
C TYR A 221 -9.22 -0.97 19.60
N HIS A 222 -8.24 -1.39 20.38
CA HIS A 222 -7.66 -0.56 21.43
C HIS A 222 -6.43 0.16 20.88
N LEU A 223 -6.45 1.49 20.92
CA LEU A 223 -5.33 2.36 20.57
C LEU A 223 -4.76 2.98 21.85
N THR A 224 -3.44 2.91 22.04
CA THR A 224 -2.76 3.56 23.17
C THR A 224 -1.58 4.41 22.73
N TYR A 225 -1.39 5.54 23.43
CA TYR A 225 -0.26 6.46 23.28
C TYR A 225 -0.05 7.27 24.57
N GLY A 226 1.17 7.27 25.10
CA GLY A 226 1.45 7.87 26.41
C GLY A 226 0.59 7.23 27.52
N GLN A 227 -0.20 8.04 28.21
CA GLN A 227 -1.19 7.57 29.21
C GLN A 227 -2.61 7.44 28.65
N SER A 228 -2.80 7.75 27.36
CA SER A 228 -4.12 7.74 26.72
C SER A 228 -4.45 6.35 26.18
N GLN A 229 -5.73 6.01 26.26
CA GLN A 229 -6.30 4.83 25.63
C GLN A 229 -7.63 5.22 24.96
N VAL A 230 -7.83 4.74 23.73
CA VAL A 230 -9.01 5.01 22.92
C VAL A 230 -9.53 3.67 22.40
N ILE A 231 -10.85 3.49 22.41
CA ILE A 231 -11.53 2.38 21.74
C ILE A 231 -12.02 2.89 20.39
N LEU A 232 -11.72 2.14 19.34
CA LEU A 232 -12.16 2.39 17.97
C LEU A 232 -13.14 1.29 17.56
N ASP A 233 -14.07 1.64 16.70
CA ASP A 233 -15.07 0.70 16.18
C ASP A 233 -14.41 -0.34 15.25
N ALA A 234 -15.09 -1.47 15.04
CA ALA A 234 -14.73 -2.45 14.02
C ALA A 234 -14.61 -1.82 12.62
N ASP A 235 -13.89 -2.46 11.71
CA ASP A 235 -13.65 -2.01 10.34
C ASP A 235 -12.90 -0.66 10.23
N THR A 236 -12.51 -0.05 11.36
CA THR A 236 -11.74 1.20 11.36
C THR A 236 -10.30 0.89 10.99
N THR A 237 -9.82 1.46 9.88
CA THR A 237 -8.44 1.26 9.38
C THR A 237 -7.54 2.48 9.50
N THR A 238 -8.11 3.63 9.91
CA THR A 238 -7.36 4.87 10.06
C THR A 238 -7.84 5.71 11.23
N ARG A 239 -6.92 6.46 11.85
CA ARG A 239 -7.24 7.44 12.90
C ARG A 239 -6.27 8.60 12.86
N THR A 240 -6.79 9.83 12.90
CA THR A 240 -5.93 11.01 13.13
C THR A 240 -6.00 11.40 14.60
N VAL A 241 -4.83 11.53 15.24
CA VAL A 241 -4.67 12.00 16.62
C VAL A 241 -4.10 13.41 16.56
N THR A 242 -4.82 14.36 17.14
CA THR A 242 -4.49 15.80 17.15
C THR A 242 -4.19 16.29 18.56
N GLY A 243 -3.55 17.45 18.69
CA GLY A 243 -3.23 18.05 19.99
C GLY A 243 -2.08 17.36 20.71
N LEU A 244 -1.19 16.70 19.96
CA LEU A 244 0.01 16.07 20.48
C LEU A 244 1.06 17.13 20.84
N PRO A 245 1.94 16.87 21.83
CA PRO A 245 2.95 17.83 22.24
C PRO A 245 3.86 18.22 21.07
N PRO A 246 4.15 19.52 20.84
CA PRO A 246 5.00 19.95 19.74
C PRO A 246 6.43 19.40 19.89
N ASP A 247 7.13 19.26 18.76
CA ASP A 247 8.56 18.87 18.69
C ASP A 247 8.94 17.63 19.51
N SER A 248 8.06 16.63 19.57
CA SER A 248 8.25 15.40 20.34
C SER A 248 8.03 14.16 19.48
N GLN A 249 8.66 13.04 19.86
CA GLN A 249 8.35 11.76 19.26
C GLN A 249 7.25 11.07 20.07
N VAL A 250 6.17 10.66 19.41
CA VAL A 250 5.07 9.92 20.02
C VAL A 250 4.96 8.56 19.36
N CYS A 251 4.85 7.51 20.19
CA CYS A 251 4.67 6.14 19.74
C CYS A 251 3.27 5.65 20.10
N PHE A 252 2.65 4.95 19.15
CA PHE A 252 1.30 4.40 19.23
C PHE A 252 1.37 2.88 19.21
N ARG A 253 0.48 2.22 19.95
CA ARG A 253 0.24 0.78 19.84
C ARG A 253 -1.22 0.50 19.62
N LEU A 254 -1.51 -0.55 18.85
CA LEU A 254 -2.85 -0.99 18.51
C LEU A 254 -2.99 -2.49 18.78
N GLN A 255 -4.13 -2.92 19.29
CA GLN A 255 -4.53 -4.34 19.26
C GLN A 255 -5.98 -4.44 18.80
N GLY A 256 -6.29 -5.44 17.99
CA GLY A 256 -7.68 -5.80 17.69
C GLY A 256 -8.27 -6.57 18.87
N PHE A 257 -9.58 -6.47 19.07
CA PHE A 257 -10.26 -7.28 20.07
C PHE A 257 -11.60 -7.80 19.55
N ALA A 258 -11.94 -9.00 20.00
CA ALA A 258 -13.18 -9.71 19.77
C ALA A 258 -13.49 -10.51 21.04
N ASP A 259 -14.70 -10.39 21.56
CA ASP A 259 -15.14 -11.19 22.72
C ASP A 259 -14.32 -10.85 23.98
N TYR A 260 -13.67 -11.88 24.53
CA TYR A 260 -12.76 -11.87 25.67
C TYR A 260 -11.30 -11.98 25.21
N GLU A 261 -11.05 -11.94 23.91
CA GLU A 261 -9.73 -12.11 23.32
C GLU A 261 -9.25 -10.81 22.69
N ALA A 262 -8.01 -10.47 22.97
CA ALA A 262 -7.30 -9.42 22.28
C ALA A 262 -6.15 -10.06 21.51
N SER A 263 -5.85 -9.51 20.34
CA SER A 263 -4.59 -9.81 19.68
C SER A 263 -3.44 -9.33 20.58
N ASP A 264 -2.23 -9.82 20.29
CA ASP A 264 -1.03 -9.14 20.78
C ASP A 264 -1.01 -7.67 20.30
N TRP A 265 -0.38 -6.80 21.10
CA TRP A 265 -0.15 -5.42 20.70
C TRP A 265 0.77 -5.34 19.49
N SER A 266 0.46 -4.41 18.59
CA SER A 266 1.33 -4.00 17.49
C SER A 266 2.72 -3.64 18.01
N THR A 267 3.72 -3.74 17.13
CA THR A 267 4.96 -3.00 17.38
C THR A 267 4.64 -1.50 17.49
N PRO A 268 5.32 -0.74 18.36
CA PRO A 268 5.11 0.70 18.43
C PRO A 268 5.32 1.37 17.07
N ALA A 269 4.33 2.11 16.58
CA ALA A 269 4.48 2.99 15.42
C ALA A 269 4.79 4.40 15.92
N CYS A 270 5.96 4.93 15.60
CA CYS A 270 6.41 6.22 16.14
C CYS A 270 6.49 7.29 15.05
N ALA A 271 6.08 8.51 15.39
CA ALA A 271 6.20 9.68 14.52
C ALA A 271 6.62 10.91 15.33
N TRP A 272 7.38 11.81 14.70
CA TRP A 272 7.65 13.14 15.25
C TRP A 272 6.40 14.00 15.09
N THR A 273 6.03 14.78 16.10
CA THR A 273 4.82 15.63 16.04
C THR A 273 5.03 16.91 15.24
N ARG A 274 6.27 17.24 14.88
CA ARG A 274 6.60 18.30 13.94
C ARG A 274 6.53 17.77 12.51
N LEU A 275 5.89 18.52 11.61
CA LEU A 275 5.80 18.16 10.21
C LEU A 275 7.17 18.34 9.52
N ARG A 276 7.56 17.37 8.69
CA ARG A 276 8.73 17.55 7.80
C ARG A 276 8.42 18.66 6.79
N PRO A 277 9.40 19.50 6.43
CA PRO A 277 9.17 20.59 5.49
C PRO A 277 8.77 20.02 4.12
N PRO A 278 7.85 20.68 3.39
CA PRO A 278 7.48 20.26 2.04
C PRO A 278 8.67 20.38 1.10
N ALA A 279 8.81 19.43 0.18
CA ALA A 279 9.95 19.36 -0.74
C ALA A 279 10.04 20.60 -1.66
N PRO A 280 11.26 20.98 -2.09
CA PRO A 280 11.44 22.06 -3.05
C PRO A 280 10.89 21.66 -4.43
N THR A 281 10.30 22.61 -5.16
CA THR A 281 9.79 22.40 -6.53
C THR A 281 10.55 23.27 -7.52
N ASP A 282 10.25 23.14 -8.82
CA ASP A 282 10.85 23.94 -9.89
C ASP A 282 12.39 23.98 -9.84
N VAL A 283 12.99 22.84 -9.47
CA VAL A 283 14.44 22.70 -9.41
C VAL A 283 15.00 22.75 -10.83
N ARG A 284 16.06 23.55 -11.03
CA ARG A 284 16.74 23.74 -12.31
C ARG A 284 18.24 23.82 -12.09
N ALA A 285 19.03 23.28 -13.02
CA ALA A 285 20.47 23.43 -13.07
C ALA A 285 20.89 24.03 -14.42
N ALA A 286 21.87 24.93 -14.40
CA ALA A 286 22.46 25.52 -15.60
C ALA A 286 23.96 25.81 -15.38
N PRO A 287 24.80 25.73 -16.42
CA PRO A 287 26.21 26.11 -16.31
C PRO A 287 26.36 27.55 -15.83
N ALA A 288 27.20 27.76 -14.83
CA ALA A 288 27.60 29.08 -14.34
C ALA A 288 29.02 29.48 -14.80
N GLY A 289 29.81 28.50 -15.24
CA GLY A 289 31.16 28.69 -15.76
C GLY A 289 31.76 27.37 -16.25
N THR A 290 33.07 27.37 -16.51
CA THR A 290 33.79 26.15 -16.90
C THR A 290 34.01 25.18 -15.75
N ASN A 291 33.87 25.62 -14.51
CA ASN A 291 34.08 24.79 -13.32
C ASN A 291 32.92 24.89 -12.31
N SER A 292 31.76 25.37 -12.75
CA SER A 292 30.64 25.62 -11.86
C SER A 292 29.27 25.50 -12.54
N ILE A 293 28.29 25.08 -11.75
CA ILE A 293 26.88 24.96 -12.12
C ILE A 293 26.04 25.70 -11.08
N LYS A 294 25.11 26.52 -11.54
CA LYS A 294 24.10 27.16 -10.68
C LYS A 294 22.86 26.27 -10.63
N VAL A 295 22.42 25.98 -9.41
CA VAL A 295 21.16 25.29 -9.12
C VAL A 295 20.19 26.28 -8.49
N THR A 296 18.93 26.24 -8.92
CA THR A 296 17.85 27.10 -8.40
C THR A 296 16.62 26.25 -8.12
N TRP A 297 15.81 26.63 -7.13
CA TRP A 297 14.57 25.95 -6.79
C TRP A 297 13.54 26.94 -6.22
N GLN A 298 12.30 26.51 -6.17
CA GLN A 298 11.23 27.17 -5.43
C GLN A 298 11.20 26.65 -3.98
N ASP A 299 11.24 27.58 -3.05
CA ASP A 299 10.97 27.33 -1.64
C ASP A 299 9.47 27.14 -1.41
N ASN A 300 9.09 26.00 -0.84
CA ASN A 300 7.72 25.69 -0.44
C ASN A 300 7.57 25.57 1.08
N ALA A 301 8.68 25.60 1.81
CA ALA A 301 8.73 25.37 3.23
C ALA A 301 8.62 26.69 3.99
N THR A 302 8.11 26.60 5.22
CA THR A 302 8.02 27.72 6.17
C THR A 302 8.55 27.35 7.56
N THR A 303 9.07 26.14 7.68
CA THR A 303 9.45 25.50 8.95
C THR A 303 10.82 24.86 8.89
N GLU A 304 11.50 24.99 7.76
CA GLU A 304 12.84 24.55 7.48
C GLU A 304 13.85 25.32 8.33
N THR A 305 14.91 24.62 8.71
CA THR A 305 16.08 25.20 9.35
C THR A 305 17.24 25.34 8.39
N GLY A 306 17.07 24.86 7.15
CA GLY A 306 18.08 24.92 6.11
C GLY A 306 17.77 24.03 4.91
N TYR A 307 18.65 24.13 3.92
CA TYR A 307 18.65 23.37 2.68
C TYR A 307 19.97 22.60 2.54
N SER A 308 19.97 21.51 1.77
CA SER A 308 21.21 20.87 1.34
C SER A 308 21.20 20.59 -0.15
N VAL A 309 22.26 20.98 -0.84
CA VAL A 309 22.49 20.67 -2.25
C VAL A 309 23.37 19.42 -2.28
N ILE A 310 22.86 18.35 -2.88
CA ILE A 310 23.45 17.02 -2.80
C ILE A 310 23.86 16.57 -4.21
N THR A 311 25.06 16.02 -4.32
CA THR A 311 25.59 15.30 -5.49
C THR A 311 25.75 13.82 -5.14
N GLU A 312 26.20 12.99 -6.09
CA GLU A 312 26.45 11.55 -5.82
C GLU A 312 27.53 11.32 -4.75
N SER A 313 28.50 12.23 -4.63
CA SER A 313 29.67 12.06 -3.77
C SER A 313 29.74 13.02 -2.59
N ASP A 314 28.97 14.11 -2.59
CA ASP A 314 29.12 15.20 -1.61
C ASP A 314 27.83 16.00 -1.40
N HIS A 315 27.76 16.79 -0.34
CA HIS A 315 26.66 17.70 -0.06
C HIS A 315 27.15 19.01 0.59
N GLU A 316 26.47 20.11 0.28
CA GLU A 316 26.64 21.39 0.99
C GLU A 316 25.35 21.76 1.72
N SER A 317 25.50 22.30 2.94
CA SER A 317 24.37 22.80 3.74
C SER A 317 24.25 24.32 3.63
N LEU A 318 23.02 24.80 3.49
CA LEU A 318 22.67 26.20 3.24
C LEU A 318 21.66 26.68 4.31
N PRO A 319 21.65 27.99 4.62
CA PRO A 319 20.69 28.57 5.55
C PRO A 319 19.24 28.43 5.06
N PRO A 320 18.24 28.63 5.94
CA PRO A 320 16.82 28.65 5.55
C PRO A 320 16.53 29.77 4.54
N ASP A 321 15.38 29.71 3.87
CA ASP A 321 14.95 30.64 2.83
C ASP A 321 15.89 30.74 1.59
N THR A 322 16.85 29.82 1.46
CA THR A 322 17.77 29.81 0.30
C THR A 322 17.07 29.21 -0.91
N THR A 323 17.15 29.89 -2.06
CA THR A 323 16.50 29.47 -3.32
C THR A 323 17.47 29.22 -4.48
N SER A 324 18.77 29.41 -4.25
CA SER A 324 19.80 29.12 -5.25
C SER A 324 21.17 28.87 -4.64
N HIS A 325 22.00 28.14 -5.37
CA HIS A 325 23.37 27.83 -5.00
C HIS A 325 24.26 27.66 -6.25
N VAL A 326 25.53 28.04 -6.17
CA VAL A 326 26.52 27.83 -7.23
C VAL A 326 27.52 26.80 -6.75
N TRP A 327 27.42 25.59 -7.28
CA TRP A 327 28.36 24.52 -7.03
C TRP A 327 29.64 24.77 -7.82
N THR A 328 30.79 24.73 -7.17
CA THR A 328 32.10 25.02 -7.79
C THR A 328 33.05 23.81 -7.70
N GLY A 329 34.22 23.90 -8.31
CA GLY A 329 35.23 22.84 -8.25
C GLY A 329 34.97 21.66 -9.21
N LEU A 330 34.07 21.85 -10.19
CA LEU A 330 33.79 20.84 -11.21
C LEU A 330 34.82 20.90 -12.35
N GLU A 331 34.99 19.78 -13.04
CA GLU A 331 35.80 19.72 -14.25
C GLU A 331 35.06 20.37 -15.45
N PRO A 332 35.77 21.03 -16.39
CA PRO A 332 35.18 21.59 -17.60
C PRO A 332 34.62 20.54 -18.56
N GLY A 333 33.41 20.80 -19.08
CA GLY A 333 32.70 19.90 -19.99
C GLY A 333 32.08 18.67 -19.32
N THR A 334 32.00 18.66 -17.98
CA THR A 334 31.50 17.51 -17.19
C THR A 334 30.07 17.74 -16.74
N THR A 335 29.26 16.69 -16.83
CA THR A 335 27.87 16.69 -16.34
C THR A 335 27.84 16.33 -14.86
N ALA A 336 27.14 17.12 -14.06
CA ALA A 336 26.84 16.83 -12.67
C ALA A 336 25.33 16.93 -12.42
N CYS A 337 24.82 16.08 -11.54
CA CYS A 337 23.42 16.02 -11.15
C CYS A 337 23.25 16.39 -9.67
N PHE A 338 22.18 17.14 -9.37
CA PHE A 338 21.93 17.73 -8.06
C PHE A 338 20.53 17.38 -7.56
N THR A 339 20.45 16.96 -6.30
CA THR A 339 19.20 16.81 -5.56
C THR A 339 19.16 17.88 -4.47
N ILE A 340 18.01 18.53 -4.29
CA ILE A 340 17.85 19.55 -3.24
C ILE A 340 17.05 18.95 -2.10
N ALA A 341 17.65 18.88 -0.92
CA ALA A 341 16.97 18.52 0.31
C ALA A 341 16.62 19.78 1.10
N VAL A 342 15.46 19.77 1.75
CA VAL A 342 15.04 20.78 2.75
C VAL A 342 14.80 20.06 4.07
N PHE A 343 15.22 20.64 5.19
CA PHE A 343 15.22 19.93 6.46
C PHE A 343 14.85 20.81 7.65
N ASN A 344 14.29 20.19 8.69
CA ASN A 344 14.12 20.74 10.03
C ASN A 344 14.40 19.65 11.08
N SER A 345 14.10 19.92 12.36
CA SER A 345 14.29 18.94 13.44
C SER A 345 13.49 17.64 13.28
N ALA A 346 12.43 17.62 12.46
CA ALA A 346 11.64 16.42 12.15
C ALA A 346 12.24 15.54 11.05
N GLY A 347 13.27 16.03 10.35
CA GLY A 347 13.93 15.35 9.24
C GLY A 347 13.91 16.15 7.94
N SER A 348 14.23 15.48 6.83
CA SER A 348 14.37 16.09 5.50
C SER A 348 13.37 15.53 4.49
N THR A 349 13.04 16.35 3.49
CA THR A 349 12.42 15.93 2.22
C THR A 349 13.30 16.38 1.06
N THR A 350 13.19 15.71 -0.08
CA THR A 350 14.03 15.98 -1.26
C THR A 350 13.17 16.35 -2.45
N SER A 351 13.76 17.07 -3.40
CA SER A 351 13.20 17.24 -4.74
C SER A 351 12.86 15.87 -5.36
N ALA A 352 11.83 15.85 -6.21
CA ALA A 352 11.29 14.60 -6.76
C ALA A 352 12.32 13.82 -7.58
N GLU A 353 13.10 14.52 -8.41
CA GLU A 353 14.14 13.94 -9.27
C GLU A 353 15.40 14.83 -9.21
N PRO A 354 16.59 14.27 -9.47
CA PRO A 354 17.81 15.06 -9.61
C PRO A 354 17.78 15.90 -10.89
N VAL A 355 18.38 17.09 -10.85
CA VAL A 355 18.57 17.95 -12.04
C VAL A 355 20.02 17.94 -12.47
N CYS A 356 20.27 17.78 -13.77
CA CYS A 356 21.62 17.70 -14.30
C CYS A 356 21.94 18.90 -15.19
N ALA A 357 23.18 19.35 -15.16
CA ALA A 357 23.74 20.30 -16.12
C ALA A 357 25.21 19.95 -16.41
N THR A 358 25.71 20.42 -17.54
CA THR A 358 27.11 20.25 -17.95
C THR A 358 27.81 21.59 -17.80
N THR A 359 28.98 21.62 -17.15
CA THR A 359 29.83 22.81 -17.10
C THR A 359 30.23 23.24 -18.51
N LEU A 360 30.57 24.52 -18.67
CA LEU A 360 31.12 24.97 -19.95
C LEU A 360 32.45 24.25 -20.22
N SER A 361 32.70 23.90 -21.48
CA SER A 361 34.00 23.36 -21.85
C SER A 361 35.06 24.45 -21.84
N ASN A 362 36.31 24.09 -21.52
CA ASN A 362 37.43 24.93 -21.91
C ASN A 362 37.38 25.05 -23.45
N GLY A 363 37.45 26.27 -24.00
CA GLY A 363 37.63 26.43 -25.44
C GLY A 363 38.92 25.73 -25.90
N PRO A 364 39.12 25.51 -27.22
CA PRO A 364 40.36 24.93 -27.72
C PRO A 364 41.59 25.75 -27.29
N ALA A 365 42.78 25.16 -27.36
CA ALA A 365 44.02 25.92 -27.14
C ALA A 365 44.17 27.01 -28.22
N ALA A 366 44.59 28.21 -27.82
CA ALA A 366 44.74 29.33 -28.74
C ALA A 366 45.95 29.09 -29.68
N PRO A 367 45.85 29.44 -30.98
CA PRO A 367 47.01 29.50 -31.85
C PRO A 367 48.07 30.48 -31.34
N THR A 368 49.34 30.25 -31.67
CA THR A 368 50.49 31.08 -31.27
C THR A 368 51.38 31.41 -32.46
N ASN A 369 52.38 32.27 -32.26
CA ASN A 369 53.36 32.66 -33.30
C ASN A 369 52.73 33.17 -34.60
N LEU A 370 51.62 33.93 -34.49
CA LEU A 370 51.02 34.55 -35.66
C LEU A 370 52.01 35.54 -36.27
N THR A 371 52.28 35.40 -37.56
CA THR A 371 53.01 36.34 -38.41
C THR A 371 52.15 36.81 -39.56
N ALA A 372 52.43 38.00 -40.07
CA ALA A 372 51.77 38.59 -41.22
C ALA A 372 52.85 39.12 -42.18
N GLU A 373 52.79 38.70 -43.44
CA GLU A 373 53.72 39.08 -44.49
C GLU A 373 52.95 39.70 -45.66
N VAL A 374 53.40 40.86 -46.15
CA VAL A 374 52.80 41.53 -47.31
C VAL A 374 53.36 40.91 -48.59
N LEU A 375 52.48 40.48 -49.48
CA LEU A 375 52.80 39.98 -50.82
C LEU A 375 52.36 40.99 -51.90
N ASP A 376 52.75 40.73 -53.15
CA ASP A 376 52.32 41.54 -54.30
C ASP A 376 50.78 41.52 -54.45
N GLY A 377 50.21 42.66 -54.88
CA GLY A 377 48.79 42.75 -55.23
C GLY A 377 47.82 42.92 -54.05
N ASN A 378 48.23 43.63 -52.99
CA ASN A 378 47.44 43.88 -51.78
C ASN A 378 47.01 42.62 -51.01
N VAL A 379 47.88 41.62 -50.99
CA VAL A 379 47.65 40.35 -50.30
C VAL A 379 48.50 40.28 -49.05
N VAL A 380 47.93 39.80 -47.95
CA VAL A 380 48.65 39.49 -46.72
C VAL A 380 48.59 37.99 -46.47
N HIS A 381 49.77 37.36 -46.35
CA HIS A 381 49.90 35.96 -45.94
C HIS A 381 50.08 35.88 -44.43
N LEU A 382 49.18 35.17 -43.78
CA LEU A 382 49.18 34.92 -42.35
C LEU A 382 49.66 33.50 -42.09
N MET A 383 50.53 33.31 -41.10
CA MET A 383 50.98 32.00 -40.65
C MET A 383 50.96 31.93 -39.13
N TRP A 384 50.60 30.78 -38.55
CA TRP A 384 50.58 30.57 -37.10
C TRP A 384 50.90 29.13 -36.74
N THR A 385 51.19 28.90 -35.46
CA THR A 385 51.29 27.57 -34.85
C THR A 385 49.93 27.17 -34.29
N ASP A 386 49.39 26.06 -34.77
CA ASP A 386 48.23 25.42 -34.17
C ASP A 386 48.62 24.69 -32.88
N ASN A 387 47.82 24.86 -31.84
CA ASN A 387 48.06 24.27 -30.52
C ASN A 387 46.88 23.43 -30.05
N ALA A 388 45.75 23.49 -30.76
CA ALA A 388 44.58 22.71 -30.41
C ALA A 388 44.64 21.35 -31.13
N SER A 389 43.96 20.36 -30.56
CA SER A 389 43.79 19.04 -31.17
C SER A 389 42.32 18.63 -31.26
N ASP A 390 41.45 19.54 -30.84
CA ASP A 390 40.03 19.35 -30.62
C ASP A 390 39.19 20.50 -31.22
N GLU A 391 39.83 21.46 -31.91
CA GLU A 391 39.15 22.50 -32.64
C GLU A 391 38.44 21.93 -33.87
N THR A 392 37.33 22.56 -34.22
CA THR A 392 36.52 22.24 -35.40
C THR A 392 36.63 23.33 -36.47
N GLY A 393 37.43 24.37 -36.21
CA GLY A 393 37.58 25.53 -37.06
C GLY A 393 38.38 26.66 -36.41
N LEU A 394 38.66 27.71 -37.17
CA LEU A 394 39.45 28.87 -36.77
C LEU A 394 38.74 30.17 -37.18
N LEU A 395 39.00 31.25 -36.45
CA LEU A 395 38.55 32.61 -36.77
C LEU A 395 39.77 33.52 -36.93
N VAL A 396 39.80 34.30 -38.00
CA VAL A 396 40.78 35.38 -38.19
C VAL A 396 40.08 36.70 -38.01
N ARG A 397 40.52 37.45 -37.01
CA ARG A 397 40.08 38.82 -36.74
C ARG A 397 41.09 39.79 -37.31
N ARG A 398 40.62 40.79 -38.04
CA ARG A 398 41.41 41.91 -38.56
C ARG A 398 41.01 43.18 -37.82
N ARG A 399 41.99 44.06 -37.57
CA ARG A 399 41.81 45.42 -37.05
C ARG A 399 42.50 46.43 -37.95
N VAL A 400 41.77 47.45 -38.38
CA VAL A 400 42.27 48.60 -39.16
C VAL A 400 41.92 49.88 -38.40
N GLY A 401 42.92 50.53 -37.80
CA GLY A 401 42.66 51.58 -36.81
C GLY A 401 41.82 51.06 -35.64
N ASP A 402 40.66 51.66 -35.39
CA ASP A 402 39.69 51.21 -34.36
C ASP A 402 38.63 50.23 -34.90
N TYR A 403 38.57 50.02 -36.21
CA TYR A 403 37.60 49.13 -36.83
C TYR A 403 38.06 47.67 -36.75
N ILE A 404 37.17 46.77 -36.31
CA ILE A 404 37.43 45.33 -36.16
C ILE A 404 36.40 44.55 -36.96
N ASP A 405 36.87 43.61 -37.78
CA ASP A 405 36.04 42.63 -38.47
C ASP A 405 36.65 41.22 -38.47
N TYR A 406 35.92 40.25 -39.02
CA TYR A 406 36.38 38.88 -39.23
C TYR A 406 36.54 38.66 -40.72
N VAL A 407 37.78 38.46 -41.15
CA VAL A 407 38.12 38.29 -42.57
C VAL A 407 37.97 36.84 -43.03
N SER A 408 38.13 35.89 -42.10
CA SER A 408 37.97 34.46 -42.39
C SER A 408 37.36 33.70 -41.21
N GLN A 409 36.50 32.74 -41.54
CA GLN A 409 36.00 31.72 -40.63
C GLN A 409 36.17 30.35 -41.31
N PHE A 410 37.02 29.50 -40.73
CA PHE A 410 37.34 28.19 -41.28
C PHE A 410 36.50 27.11 -40.61
N THR A 411 36.08 26.13 -41.40
CA THR A 411 35.55 24.84 -40.93
C THR A 411 36.59 23.71 -41.07
N TYR A 412 37.81 24.04 -41.47
CA TYR A 412 38.92 23.09 -41.58
C TYR A 412 39.74 23.14 -40.30
N PRO A 413 39.67 22.09 -39.44
CA PRO A 413 40.50 22.03 -38.26
C PRO A 413 41.98 21.86 -38.67
N ASN A 414 42.91 22.37 -37.86
CA ASN A 414 44.37 22.36 -38.06
C ASN A 414 44.94 23.25 -39.19
N ALA A 415 44.21 24.23 -39.71
CA ALA A 415 44.80 25.19 -40.66
C ALA A 415 45.88 26.02 -39.94
N THR A 416 47.04 26.23 -40.58
CA THR A 416 48.19 26.97 -40.02
C THR A 416 48.55 28.23 -40.79
N GLU A 417 47.82 28.54 -41.87
CA GLU A 417 48.05 29.71 -42.71
C GLU A 417 46.76 30.18 -43.41
N GLU A 418 46.75 31.44 -43.86
CA GLU A 418 45.68 32.04 -44.65
C GLU A 418 46.20 33.18 -45.55
N TRP A 419 45.57 33.38 -46.71
CA TRP A 419 45.79 34.56 -47.55
C TRP A 419 44.59 35.48 -47.51
N VAL A 420 44.80 36.73 -47.12
CA VAL A 420 43.78 37.77 -47.10
C VAL A 420 44.02 38.74 -48.26
N PHE A 421 43.00 38.94 -49.09
CA PHE A 421 43.07 39.71 -50.34
C PHE A 421 42.42 41.08 -50.19
N ASP A 422 42.72 41.98 -51.13
CA ASP A 422 42.11 43.31 -51.24
C ASP A 422 42.29 44.18 -49.98
N GLU A 423 43.46 44.06 -49.33
CA GLU A 423 43.75 44.82 -48.11
C GLU A 423 43.96 46.31 -48.39
N PRO A 424 43.52 47.20 -47.48
CA PRO A 424 43.64 48.64 -47.65
C PRO A 424 45.11 49.09 -47.56
N VAL A 425 45.51 49.96 -48.49
CA VAL A 425 46.86 50.52 -48.55
C VAL A 425 47.01 51.75 -47.66
N GLY A 426 48.23 52.01 -47.19
CA GLY A 426 48.58 53.22 -46.45
C GLY A 426 48.02 53.27 -45.02
N VAL A 427 47.57 52.15 -44.45
CA VAL A 427 47.08 52.02 -43.07
C VAL A 427 47.68 50.79 -42.38
N ASP A 428 47.82 50.83 -41.05
CA ASP A 428 48.28 49.67 -40.28
C ASP A 428 47.12 48.70 -40.09
N ILE A 429 47.36 47.43 -40.39
CA ILE A 429 46.40 46.34 -40.30
C ILE A 429 46.96 45.28 -39.36
N CYS A 430 46.21 44.93 -38.33
CA CYS A 430 46.61 43.94 -37.34
C CYS A 430 45.68 42.73 -37.36
N TYR A 431 46.24 41.52 -37.24
CA TYR A 431 45.50 40.26 -37.27
C TYR A 431 45.65 39.50 -35.95
N SER A 432 44.63 38.72 -35.60
CA SER A 432 44.68 37.72 -34.53
C SER A 432 43.89 36.49 -34.94
N VAL A 433 44.34 35.30 -34.51
CA VAL A 433 43.66 34.02 -34.82
C VAL A 433 43.19 33.35 -33.54
N ALA A 434 42.03 32.70 -33.58
CA ALA A 434 41.50 31.93 -32.47
C ALA A 434 40.88 30.63 -32.96
N ALA A 435 41.08 29.54 -32.20
CA ALA A 435 40.50 28.24 -32.48
C ALA A 435 39.06 28.15 -31.93
N THR A 436 38.22 27.37 -32.58
CA THR A 436 36.78 27.24 -32.26
C THR A 436 36.37 25.78 -32.13
N ARG A 437 35.46 25.47 -31.20
CA ARG A 437 34.87 24.14 -31.01
C ARG A 437 33.44 24.27 -30.50
N GLY A 438 32.47 23.75 -31.25
CA GLY A 438 31.09 23.61 -30.78
C GLY A 438 30.44 24.88 -30.23
N GLY A 439 30.77 26.05 -30.80
CA GLY A 439 30.29 27.36 -30.34
C GLY A 439 31.17 28.07 -29.30
N SER A 440 32.16 27.40 -28.73
CA SER A 440 33.19 27.99 -27.86
C SER A 440 34.42 28.40 -28.67
N ARG A 441 35.13 29.45 -28.23
CA ARG A 441 36.36 29.96 -28.86
C ARG A 441 37.50 30.00 -27.83
N SER A 442 38.73 29.74 -28.28
CA SER A 442 39.94 30.03 -27.52
C SER A 442 40.10 31.54 -27.25
N THR A 443 41.11 31.90 -26.46
CA THR A 443 41.67 33.26 -26.51
C THR A 443 42.29 33.54 -27.89
N TRP A 444 42.52 34.82 -28.20
CA TRP A 444 43.24 35.21 -29.41
C TRP A 444 44.74 34.88 -29.29
N SER A 445 45.39 34.59 -30.42
CA SER A 445 46.84 34.54 -30.56
C SER A 445 47.50 35.88 -30.21
N ASN A 446 48.83 35.94 -30.29
CA ASN A 446 49.51 37.23 -30.42
C ASN A 446 48.97 37.99 -31.65
N GLU A 447 49.14 39.30 -31.62
CA GLU A 447 48.76 40.16 -32.72
C GLU A 447 49.92 40.37 -33.68
N ALA A 448 49.66 40.30 -34.99
CA ALA A 448 50.63 40.55 -36.04
C ALA A 448 50.15 41.71 -36.92
N CYS A 449 50.96 42.75 -37.07
CA CYS A 449 50.58 43.95 -37.81
C CYS A 449 51.48 44.18 -39.02
N VAL A 450 50.89 44.66 -40.11
CA VAL A 450 51.56 45.03 -41.36
C VAL A 450 51.03 46.36 -41.88
N ARG A 451 51.78 47.00 -42.77
CA ARG A 451 51.35 48.18 -43.52
C ARG A 451 51.67 47.98 -45.00
N LEU A 452 50.64 48.03 -45.84
CA LEU A 452 50.82 48.03 -47.29
C LEU A 452 51.15 49.46 -47.75
N ILE A 453 52.12 49.60 -48.65
CA ILE A 453 52.63 50.89 -49.15
C ILE A 453 52.02 51.21 -50.50
#